data_AF-A0A7C9RQH2-F1
#
_entry.id   AF-A0A7C9RQH2-F1
#
_cell.length_a   1.000
_cell.length_b   1.000
_cell.length_c   1.000
_cell.angle_alpha   90.00
_cell.angle_beta   90.00
_cell.angle_gamma   90.00
#
_symmetry.space_group_name_H-M   'P 1'
#
loop_
_entity.id
_entity.type
_entity.pdbx_description
1 polymer ?
#
loop_
_entity_poly.entity_id
_entity_poly.type
_entity_poly.pdbx_seq_one_letter_code
_entity_poly.pdbx_strand_id
1 'polypeptide(L)'
;MSRNRRGCGGCALAFLALFFGLPLTMVLVAPAIAARIVADGLPEHAAYLSEWLWGAAVSVPLGVLSVRFALKRNGRVRRSALVKRWLGLLVRGLGLLAVMNVFVFVTKKPASAGEHVIDDGMGLFVRAALIGVAVLVVLALWDRRARRVTVEEVRAAAAEADRTLQRVRRENVRVSRQAERVRARLVKLQTRSDVEFHGLRVFHRESYQCADTAHIAYQSAQTSLHTMSSLVRRARRAPLQLVASRRARAEMHAAATHLARSQGELREQVDQGLSMVRTLNANTSDLKHEIRDSCGRQGREWFEALEERIEQAREERRVGNRVGGGQ
;
A
#
# COMPACT_ATOMS: atom_id res chain seq x y z
N MET A 1 -13.21 5.35 0.25
CA MET A 1 -13.38 3.92 0.55
C MET A 1 -12.07 3.16 0.28
N SER A 2 -11.19 3.09 1.27
CA SER A 2 -9.96 2.28 1.23
C SER A 2 -10.20 0.97 1.97
N ARG A 3 -10.22 -0.16 1.25
CA ARG A 3 -10.32 -1.51 1.84
C ARG A 3 -9.06 -1.80 2.68
N ASN A 4 -9.15 -1.59 3.98
CA ASN A 4 -8.16 -2.06 4.95
C ASN A 4 -8.43 -3.55 5.28
N ARG A 5 -7.99 -4.46 4.41
CA ARG A 5 -7.92 -5.90 4.70
C ARG A 5 -6.66 -6.21 5.54
N ARG A 6 -6.68 -5.88 6.83
CA ARG A 6 -5.57 -6.18 7.77
C ARG A 6 -6.00 -6.96 9.03
N GLY A 7 -7.17 -7.58 9.06
CA GLY A 7 -7.62 -8.40 10.21
C GLY A 7 -7.39 -9.91 10.00
N CYS A 8 -6.79 -10.59 10.98
CA CYS A 8 -6.84 -12.04 11.25
C CYS A 8 -6.39 -13.07 10.19
N GLY A 9 -5.63 -12.69 9.16
CA GLY A 9 -5.02 -13.66 8.23
C GLY A 9 -3.74 -14.34 8.73
N GLY A 10 -3.17 -13.89 9.86
CA GLY A 10 -1.83 -14.30 10.31
C GLY A 10 -1.72 -15.77 10.74
N CYS A 11 -2.67 -16.27 11.54
CA CYS A 11 -2.60 -17.62 12.08
C CYS A 11 -2.82 -18.68 10.97
N ALA A 12 -3.80 -18.50 10.09
CA ALA A 12 -4.05 -19.43 8.99
C ALA A 12 -2.87 -19.50 8.00
N LEU A 13 -2.20 -18.36 7.74
CA LEU A 13 -1.00 -18.33 6.90
C LEU A 13 0.21 -18.98 7.60
N ALA A 14 0.35 -18.85 8.91
CA ALA A 14 1.38 -19.53 9.68
C ALA A 14 1.18 -21.05 9.68
N PHE A 15 -0.06 -21.52 9.87
CA PHE A 15 -0.41 -22.95 9.77
C PHE A 15 -0.16 -23.51 8.37
N LEU A 16 -0.58 -22.81 7.32
CA LEU A 16 -0.29 -23.22 5.94
C LEU A 16 1.22 -23.23 5.65
N ALA A 17 1.96 -22.24 6.16
CA ALA A 17 3.41 -22.19 6.01
C ALA A 17 4.12 -23.33 6.76
N LEU A 18 3.62 -23.76 7.91
CA LEU A 18 4.25 -24.82 8.69
C LEU A 18 3.93 -26.22 8.12
N PHE A 19 2.67 -26.50 7.82
CA PHE A 19 2.24 -27.83 7.32
C PHE A 19 2.65 -28.10 5.87
N PHE A 20 2.65 -27.08 5.01
CA PHE A 20 3.04 -27.26 3.61
C PHE A 20 4.46 -26.79 3.32
N GLY A 21 4.98 -25.81 4.09
CA GLY A 21 6.30 -25.24 3.83
C GLY A 21 7.44 -26.14 4.29
N LEU A 22 7.32 -26.86 5.40
CA LEU A 22 8.38 -27.77 5.86
C LEU A 22 8.56 -28.98 4.92
N PRO A 23 7.51 -29.76 4.57
CA PRO A 23 7.66 -30.87 3.61
C PRO A 23 8.15 -30.39 2.25
N LEU A 24 7.64 -29.24 1.76
CA LEU A 24 8.13 -28.64 0.52
C LEU A 24 9.63 -28.31 0.61
N THR A 25 10.07 -27.74 1.73
CA THR A 25 11.50 -27.41 1.92
C THR A 25 12.35 -28.67 1.95
N MET A 26 11.92 -29.75 2.62
CA MET A 26 12.63 -31.02 2.61
C MET A 26 12.84 -31.55 1.19
N VAL A 27 11.80 -31.52 0.35
CA VAL A 27 11.92 -31.96 -1.06
C VAL A 27 12.84 -31.03 -1.86
N LEU A 28 12.77 -29.71 -1.65
CA LEU A 28 13.60 -28.74 -2.37
C LEU A 28 15.10 -28.86 -2.03
N VAL A 29 15.45 -29.34 -0.83
CA VAL A 29 16.85 -29.53 -0.39
C VAL A 29 17.32 -30.98 -0.47
N ALA A 30 16.47 -31.88 -1.00
CA ALA A 30 16.80 -33.30 -1.16
C ALA A 30 18.10 -33.57 -1.94
N PRO A 31 18.44 -32.83 -3.01
CA PRO A 31 19.71 -33.02 -3.71
C PRO A 31 20.95 -32.85 -2.80
N ALA A 32 20.96 -31.86 -1.91
CA ALA A 32 22.06 -31.62 -0.97
C ALA A 32 22.18 -32.74 0.06
N ILE A 33 21.06 -33.27 0.54
CA ILE A 33 21.07 -34.39 1.49
C ILE A 33 21.57 -35.67 0.82
N ALA A 34 21.10 -35.99 -0.39
CA ALA A 34 21.60 -37.13 -1.16
C ALA A 34 23.11 -37.02 -1.44
N ALA A 35 23.59 -35.85 -1.87
CA ALA A 35 25.01 -35.59 -2.10
C ALA A 35 25.83 -35.76 -0.81
N ARG A 36 25.28 -35.34 0.34
CA ARG A 36 25.95 -35.48 1.63
C ARG A 36 26.04 -36.94 2.09
N ILE A 37 24.98 -37.74 1.90
CA ILE A 37 25.00 -39.19 2.19
C ILE A 37 26.11 -39.88 1.40
N VAL A 38 26.24 -39.56 0.12
CA VAL A 38 27.31 -40.11 -0.73
C VAL A 38 28.70 -39.65 -0.28
N ALA A 39 28.84 -38.38 0.13
CA ALA A 39 30.12 -37.83 0.58
C ALA A 39 30.57 -38.37 1.96
N ASP A 40 29.62 -38.60 2.87
CA ASP A 40 29.89 -39.10 4.21
C ASP A 40 30.19 -40.62 4.21
N GLY A 41 29.67 -41.37 3.23
CA GLY A 41 30.05 -42.76 2.98
C GLY A 41 29.62 -43.77 4.06
N LEU A 42 28.67 -43.40 4.93
CA LEU A 42 28.20 -44.24 6.04
C LEU A 42 27.20 -45.31 5.54
N PRO A 43 27.40 -46.60 5.86
CA PRO A 43 26.53 -47.68 5.36
C PRO A 43 25.10 -47.59 5.91
N GLU A 44 24.94 -47.07 7.13
CA GLU A 44 23.63 -46.86 7.78
C GLU A 44 22.75 -45.87 6.99
N HIS A 45 23.37 -44.91 6.29
CA HIS A 45 22.64 -43.88 5.55
C HIS A 45 22.31 -44.29 4.11
N ALA A 46 22.96 -45.35 3.60
CA ALA A 46 22.76 -45.84 2.24
C ALA A 46 21.31 -46.30 1.97
N ALA A 47 20.62 -46.81 3.00
CA ALA A 47 19.23 -47.23 2.91
C ALA A 47 18.28 -46.08 2.52
N TYR A 48 18.59 -44.84 2.93
CA TYR A 48 17.77 -43.65 2.66
C TYR A 48 18.13 -42.96 1.34
N LEU A 49 19.23 -43.32 0.68
CA LEU A 49 19.71 -42.62 -0.51
C LEU A 49 18.68 -42.63 -1.64
N SER A 50 17.98 -43.77 -1.84
CA SER A 50 16.95 -43.90 -2.87
C SER A 50 15.79 -42.92 -2.68
N GLU A 51 15.33 -42.73 -1.43
CA GLU A 51 14.26 -41.78 -1.08
C GLU A 51 14.67 -40.33 -1.38
N TRP A 52 15.90 -39.97 -1.02
CA TRP A 52 16.43 -38.62 -1.28
C TRP A 52 16.69 -38.37 -2.77
N LEU A 53 17.04 -39.40 -3.55
CA LEU A 53 17.15 -39.30 -5.01
C LEU A 53 15.78 -39.06 -5.68
N TRP A 54 14.72 -39.70 -5.18
CA TRP A 54 13.35 -39.39 -5.61
C TRP A 54 12.97 -37.95 -5.26
N GLY A 55 13.27 -37.51 -4.03
CA GLY A 55 13.11 -36.12 -3.63
C GLY A 55 13.86 -35.15 -4.55
N ALA A 56 15.09 -35.48 -4.93
CA ALA A 56 15.90 -34.69 -5.85
C ALA A 56 15.26 -34.57 -7.24
N ALA A 57 14.71 -35.65 -7.79
CA ALA A 57 13.99 -35.62 -9.07
C ALA A 57 12.75 -34.72 -9.00
N VAL A 58 11.98 -34.78 -7.90
CA VAL A 58 10.77 -33.98 -7.69
C VAL A 58 11.08 -32.52 -7.35
N SER A 59 12.28 -32.22 -6.82
CA SER A 59 12.69 -30.87 -6.44
C SER A 59 12.66 -29.88 -7.61
N VAL A 60 13.00 -30.33 -8.83
CA VAL A 60 13.05 -29.50 -10.04
C VAL A 60 11.68 -28.92 -10.42
N PRO A 61 10.63 -29.74 -10.66
CA PRO A 61 9.30 -29.20 -10.96
C PRO A 61 8.71 -28.37 -9.81
N LEU A 62 8.95 -28.75 -8.55
CA LEU A 62 8.49 -27.98 -7.40
C LEU A 62 9.19 -26.63 -7.27
N GLY A 63 10.49 -26.54 -7.59
CA GLY A 63 11.23 -25.29 -7.63
C GLY A 63 10.66 -24.35 -8.71
N VAL A 64 10.34 -24.89 -9.90
CA VAL A 64 9.68 -24.15 -10.98
C VAL A 64 8.29 -23.65 -10.58
N LEU A 65 7.49 -24.48 -9.92
CA LEU A 65 6.17 -24.11 -9.42
C LEU A 65 6.26 -23.03 -8.33
N SER A 66 7.19 -23.17 -7.39
CA SER A 66 7.42 -22.20 -6.32
C SER A 66 7.77 -20.82 -6.88
N VAL A 67 8.71 -20.77 -7.83
CA VAL A 67 9.02 -19.53 -8.56
C VAL A 67 7.79 -19.02 -9.30
N ARG A 68 7.06 -19.87 -10.02
CA ARG A 68 5.84 -19.47 -10.75
C ARG A 68 4.81 -18.83 -9.81
N PHE A 69 4.59 -19.36 -8.62
CA PHE A 69 3.66 -18.81 -7.62
C PHE A 69 4.15 -17.49 -7.03
N ALA A 70 5.45 -17.36 -6.75
CA ALA A 70 6.03 -16.12 -6.24
C ALA A 70 6.03 -14.97 -7.27
N LEU A 71 6.20 -15.29 -8.56
CA LEU A 71 6.23 -14.29 -9.62
C LEU A 71 4.84 -13.69 -9.90
N LYS A 72 4.77 -12.35 -10.01
CA LYS A 72 3.52 -11.63 -10.28
C LYS A 72 2.92 -12.06 -11.61
N ARG A 73 1.58 -12.13 -11.68
CA ARG A 73 0.83 -12.44 -12.93
C ARG A 73 1.26 -11.57 -14.13
N ASN A 74 1.61 -10.31 -13.88
CA ASN A 74 2.03 -9.33 -14.90
C ASN A 74 3.57 -9.13 -14.99
N GLY A 75 4.36 -10.06 -14.44
CA GLY A 75 5.82 -9.97 -14.43
C GLY A 75 6.51 -10.22 -15.79
N ARG A 76 7.82 -9.96 -15.85
CA ARG A 76 8.63 -10.06 -17.08
C ARG A 76 8.56 -11.45 -17.71
N VAL A 77 8.63 -12.50 -16.89
CA VAL A 77 8.70 -13.89 -17.35
C VAL A 77 7.36 -14.41 -17.87
N ARG A 78 6.22 -13.98 -17.30
CA ARG A 78 4.91 -14.51 -17.70
C ARG A 78 4.40 -13.98 -19.04
N ARG A 79 4.90 -12.83 -19.51
CA ARG A 79 4.52 -12.22 -20.80
C ARG A 79 5.40 -12.61 -21.99
N SER A 80 6.50 -13.35 -21.78
CA SER A 80 7.29 -13.85 -22.90
C SER A 80 6.59 -15.01 -23.61
N ALA A 81 6.98 -15.28 -24.86
CA ALA A 81 6.57 -16.48 -25.59
C ALA A 81 6.73 -17.74 -24.74
N LEU A 82 5.85 -18.73 -24.93
CA LEU A 82 5.73 -19.92 -24.07
C LEU A 82 7.08 -20.60 -23.79
N VAL A 83 7.90 -20.82 -24.82
CA VAL A 83 9.22 -21.44 -24.69
C VAL A 83 10.15 -20.60 -23.80
N LYS A 84 10.28 -19.29 -24.08
CA LYS A 84 11.09 -18.36 -23.29
C LYS A 84 10.58 -18.22 -21.85
N ARG A 85 9.27 -18.34 -21.64
CA ARG A 85 8.63 -18.29 -20.32
C ARG A 85 9.01 -19.51 -19.49
N TRP A 86 8.86 -20.72 -20.04
CA TRP A 86 9.20 -21.95 -19.34
C TRP A 86 10.70 -22.06 -19.07
N LEU A 87 11.54 -21.75 -20.06
CA LEU A 87 12.99 -21.69 -19.86
C LEU A 87 13.37 -20.68 -18.78
N GLY A 88 12.75 -19.48 -18.78
CA GLY A 88 12.98 -18.47 -17.76
C GLY A 88 12.52 -18.87 -16.36
N LEU A 89 11.43 -19.64 -16.24
CA LEU A 89 11.00 -20.22 -14.96
C LEU A 89 11.96 -21.34 -14.51
N LEU A 90 12.39 -22.19 -15.43
CA LEU A 90 13.34 -23.27 -15.17
C LEU A 90 14.67 -22.75 -14.65
N VAL A 91 15.30 -21.79 -15.35
CA VAL A 91 16.57 -21.18 -14.91
C VAL A 91 16.45 -20.57 -13.50
N ARG A 92 15.33 -19.91 -13.19
CA ARG A 92 15.10 -19.33 -11.86
C ARG A 92 14.81 -20.39 -10.80
N GLY A 93 14.09 -21.45 -11.17
CA GLY A 93 13.85 -22.61 -10.30
C GLY A 93 15.15 -23.31 -9.95
N LEU A 94 16.02 -23.53 -10.94
CA LEU A 94 17.37 -24.06 -10.73
C LEU A 94 18.22 -23.12 -9.86
N GLY A 95 18.14 -21.80 -10.05
CA GLY A 95 18.81 -20.83 -9.19
C GLY A 95 18.35 -20.89 -7.73
N LEU A 96 17.04 -21.03 -7.49
CA LEU A 96 16.48 -21.25 -6.16
C LEU A 96 17.02 -22.53 -5.52
N LEU A 97 16.95 -23.65 -6.25
CA LEU A 97 17.45 -24.94 -5.79
C LEU A 97 18.95 -24.88 -5.48
N ALA A 98 19.76 -24.30 -6.37
CA ALA A 98 21.19 -24.17 -6.17
C ALA A 98 21.53 -23.43 -4.88
N VAL A 99 20.91 -22.28 -4.62
CA VAL A 99 21.18 -21.50 -3.39
C VAL A 99 20.76 -22.27 -2.14
N MET A 100 19.58 -22.89 -2.14
CA MET A 100 19.10 -23.66 -0.98
C MET A 100 19.97 -24.90 -0.72
N ASN A 101 20.34 -25.63 -1.77
CA ASN A 101 21.13 -26.86 -1.65
C ASN A 101 22.59 -26.58 -1.26
N VAL A 102 23.21 -25.51 -1.80
CA VAL A 102 24.55 -25.07 -1.35
C VAL A 102 24.52 -24.69 0.13
N PHE A 103 23.49 -23.95 0.56
CA PHE A 103 23.35 -23.60 1.98
C PHE A 103 23.24 -24.84 2.87
N VAL A 104 22.35 -25.77 2.54
CA VAL A 104 22.16 -27.00 3.33
C VAL A 104 23.43 -27.85 3.34
N PHE A 105 24.10 -28.00 2.20
CA PHE A 105 25.34 -28.77 2.09
C PHE A 105 26.48 -28.20 2.95
N VAL A 106 26.63 -26.87 2.96
CA VAL A 106 27.70 -26.20 3.73
C VAL A 106 27.39 -26.14 5.22
N THR A 107 26.12 -25.99 5.61
CA THR A 107 25.73 -25.83 7.02
C THR A 107 25.48 -27.14 7.75
N LYS A 108 25.22 -28.24 7.03
CA LYS A 108 25.08 -29.56 7.63
C LYS A 108 26.46 -30.07 8.08
N LYS A 109 26.58 -30.36 9.38
CA LYS A 109 27.78 -30.98 9.95
C LYS A 109 27.97 -32.39 9.37
N PRO A 110 29.22 -32.88 9.22
CA PRO A 110 29.47 -34.26 8.83
C PRO A 110 28.84 -35.19 9.86
N ALA A 111 28.15 -36.24 9.40
CA ALA A 111 27.52 -37.18 10.31
C ALA A 111 28.57 -37.99 11.07
N SER A 112 28.29 -38.26 12.35
CA SER A 112 29.05 -39.21 13.16
C SER A 112 28.37 -40.58 13.17
N ALA A 113 29.13 -41.65 13.38
CA ALA A 113 28.57 -43.01 13.43
C ALA A 113 27.55 -43.13 14.58
N GLY A 114 26.36 -43.66 14.29
CA GLY A 114 25.25 -43.78 15.26
C GLY A 114 24.33 -42.56 15.35
N GLU A 115 24.61 -41.46 14.63
CA GLU A 115 23.74 -40.28 14.57
C GLU A 115 22.73 -40.43 13.41
N HIS A 116 21.46 -40.18 13.67
CA HIS A 116 20.46 -40.14 12.60
C HIS A 116 20.77 -38.98 11.65
N VAL A 117 20.45 -39.19 10.36
CA VAL A 117 20.67 -38.23 9.26
C VAL A 117 20.09 -36.83 9.56
N ILE A 118 19.16 -36.72 10.51
CA ILE A 118 18.28 -35.57 10.80
C ILE A 118 18.18 -35.28 12.32
N ASP A 119 19.16 -35.60 13.17
CA ASP A 119 19.01 -35.37 14.62
C ASP A 119 18.85 -33.89 15.03
N ASP A 120 19.33 -32.96 14.19
CA ASP A 120 19.15 -31.49 14.36
C ASP A 120 18.38 -30.84 13.19
N GLY A 121 17.61 -31.65 12.46
CA GLY A 121 17.14 -31.26 11.13
C GLY A 121 16.10 -30.15 11.10
N MET A 122 15.28 -30.00 12.15
CA MET A 122 14.22 -28.98 12.15
C MET A 122 14.81 -27.57 12.03
N GLY A 123 15.88 -27.26 12.76
CA GLY A 123 16.57 -25.97 12.68
C GLY A 123 17.18 -25.71 11.31
N LEU A 124 17.77 -26.74 10.70
CA LEU A 124 18.35 -26.68 9.36
C LEU A 124 17.28 -26.39 8.30
N PHE A 125 16.16 -27.12 8.32
CA PHE A 125 15.07 -26.92 7.36
C PHE A 125 14.38 -25.57 7.53
N VAL A 126 14.17 -25.08 8.75
CA VAL A 126 13.62 -23.74 8.99
C VAL A 126 14.53 -22.68 8.38
N ARG A 127 15.85 -22.76 8.59
CA ARG A 127 16.82 -21.81 8.00
C ARG A 127 16.84 -21.90 6.47
N ALA A 128 16.80 -23.11 5.91
CA ALA A 128 16.74 -23.31 4.46
C ALA A 128 15.44 -22.73 3.87
N ALA A 129 14.30 -22.89 4.55
CA ALA A 129 13.02 -22.31 4.15
C ALA A 129 13.09 -20.77 4.11
N LEU A 130 13.68 -20.14 5.14
CA LEU A 130 13.88 -18.69 5.18
C LEU A 130 14.73 -18.19 4.02
N ILE A 131 15.81 -18.91 3.67
CA ILE A 131 16.64 -18.59 2.51
C ILE A 131 15.86 -18.75 1.21
N GLY A 132 15.08 -19.82 1.06
CA GLY A 132 14.20 -20.02 -0.09
C GLY A 132 13.20 -18.87 -0.25
N VAL A 133 12.56 -18.43 0.84
CA VAL A 133 11.67 -17.27 0.86
C VAL A 133 12.42 -15.99 0.45
N ALA A 134 13.61 -15.75 0.99
CA ALA A 134 14.43 -14.58 0.65
C ALA A 134 14.77 -14.55 -0.85
N VAL A 135 15.20 -15.68 -1.42
CA VAL A 135 15.49 -15.82 -2.85
C VAL A 135 14.22 -15.58 -3.69
N LEU A 136 13.08 -16.14 -3.29
CA LEU A 136 11.80 -15.91 -3.98
C LEU A 136 11.37 -14.44 -3.94
N VAL A 137 11.60 -13.74 -2.82
CA VAL A 137 11.35 -12.28 -2.71
C VAL A 137 12.25 -11.50 -3.65
N VAL A 138 13.56 -11.81 -3.70
CA VAL A 138 14.51 -11.19 -4.63
C VAL A 138 14.09 -11.43 -6.08
N LEU A 139 13.76 -12.67 -6.44
CA LEU A 139 13.26 -13.03 -7.78
C LEU A 139 11.96 -12.28 -8.12
N ALA A 140 11.02 -12.19 -7.18
CA ALA A 140 9.76 -11.48 -7.38
C ALA A 140 9.96 -9.95 -7.48
N LEU A 141 10.94 -9.38 -6.79
CA LEU A 141 11.32 -7.97 -6.93
C LEU A 141 12.00 -7.71 -8.27
N TRP A 142 12.86 -8.62 -8.72
CA TRP A 142 13.53 -8.53 -10.01
C TRP A 142 12.60 -8.72 -11.21
N ASP A 143 11.61 -9.62 -11.10
CA ASP A 143 10.62 -9.88 -12.16
C ASP A 143 9.57 -8.77 -12.30
N ARG A 144 9.44 -7.88 -11.29
CA ARG A 144 8.66 -6.65 -11.43
C ARG A 144 9.29 -5.78 -12.51
N ARG A 145 8.77 -5.86 -13.74
CA ARG A 145 8.99 -4.79 -14.72
C ARG A 145 8.50 -3.50 -14.07
N ALA A 146 9.39 -2.50 -13.99
CA ALA A 146 8.91 -1.14 -13.93
C ALA A 146 7.98 -0.97 -15.14
N ARG A 147 6.69 -0.74 -14.87
CA ARG A 147 5.75 -0.34 -15.92
C ARG A 147 6.44 0.81 -16.65
N ARG A 148 6.70 0.63 -17.95
CA ARG A 148 7.34 1.65 -18.77
C ARG A 148 6.42 2.85 -18.73
N VAL A 149 6.85 3.89 -18.02
CA VAL A 149 6.16 5.16 -17.99
C VAL A 149 6.56 5.87 -19.28
N THR A 150 5.59 6.19 -20.13
CA THR A 150 5.85 6.91 -21.37
C THR A 150 5.88 8.42 -21.11
N VAL A 151 6.51 9.18 -22.01
CA VAL A 151 6.51 10.64 -21.90
C VAL A 151 5.08 11.18 -21.97
N GLU A 152 4.20 10.58 -22.78
CA GLU A 152 2.79 10.98 -22.84
C GLU A 152 2.07 10.71 -21.51
N GLU A 153 2.29 9.57 -20.85
CA GLU A 153 1.71 9.29 -19.53
C GLU A 153 2.13 10.36 -18.49
N VAL A 154 3.41 10.80 -18.51
CA VAL A 154 3.87 11.85 -17.58
C VAL A 154 3.28 13.22 -17.93
N ARG A 155 3.21 13.57 -19.22
CA ARG A 155 2.62 14.84 -19.67
C ARG A 155 1.12 14.90 -19.35
N ALA A 156 0.39 13.81 -19.59
CA ALA A 156 -1.03 13.71 -19.25
C ALA A 156 -1.26 13.85 -17.74
N ALA A 157 -0.43 13.17 -16.93
CA ALA A 157 -0.48 13.30 -15.47
C ALA A 157 -0.15 14.72 -15.00
N ALA A 158 0.78 15.41 -15.67
CA ALA A 158 1.11 16.80 -15.34
C ALA A 158 -0.06 17.74 -15.67
N ALA A 159 -0.67 17.61 -16.85
CA ALA A 159 -1.86 18.38 -17.20
C ALA A 159 -3.06 18.09 -16.27
N GLU A 160 -3.20 16.86 -15.79
CA GLU A 160 -4.18 16.53 -14.74
C GLU A 160 -3.85 17.19 -13.39
N ALA A 161 -2.57 17.22 -13.02
CA ALA A 161 -2.10 17.90 -11.82
C ALA A 161 -2.40 19.40 -11.88
N ASP A 162 -2.13 20.06 -13.01
CA ASP A 162 -2.39 21.48 -13.20
C ASP A 162 -3.89 21.81 -13.14
N ARG A 163 -4.73 20.98 -13.77
CA ARG A 163 -6.20 21.12 -13.67
C ARG A 163 -6.71 20.92 -12.24
N THR A 164 -6.12 19.99 -11.51
CA THR A 164 -6.47 19.76 -10.09
C THR A 164 -5.99 20.92 -9.22
N LEU A 165 -4.80 21.44 -9.47
CA LEU A 165 -4.25 22.62 -8.80
C LEU A 165 -5.13 23.85 -9.00
N GLN A 166 -5.57 24.12 -10.23
CA GLN A 166 -6.49 25.24 -10.50
C GLN A 166 -7.82 25.08 -9.76
N ARG A 167 -8.37 23.86 -9.70
CA ARG A 167 -9.58 23.56 -8.94
C ARG A 167 -9.38 23.80 -7.43
N VAL A 168 -8.28 23.31 -6.86
CA VAL A 168 -7.94 23.52 -5.45
C VAL A 168 -7.73 25.01 -5.14
N ARG A 169 -7.07 25.77 -6.01
CA ARG A 169 -6.91 27.23 -5.84
C ARG A 169 -8.25 27.96 -5.82
N ARG A 170 -9.18 27.60 -6.72
CA ARG A 170 -10.54 28.18 -6.73
C ARG A 170 -11.30 27.84 -5.45
N GLU A 171 -11.21 26.59 -4.99
CA GLU A 171 -11.84 26.17 -3.74
C GLU A 171 -11.24 26.88 -2.53
N ASN A 172 -9.91 27.04 -2.49
CA ASN A 172 -9.20 27.81 -1.47
C ASN A 172 -9.73 29.26 -1.36
N VAL A 173 -9.91 29.95 -2.49
CA VAL A 173 -10.48 31.30 -2.50
C VAL A 173 -11.93 31.30 -1.98
N ARG A 174 -12.74 30.31 -2.36
CA ARG A 174 -14.13 30.18 -1.90
C ARG A 174 -14.19 29.97 -0.38
N VAL A 175 -13.40 29.03 0.15
CA VAL A 175 -13.34 28.73 1.59
C VAL A 175 -12.83 29.93 2.39
N SER A 176 -11.80 30.62 1.90
CA SER A 176 -11.28 31.84 2.54
C SER A 176 -12.36 32.92 2.67
N ARG A 177 -13.07 33.22 1.58
CA ARG A 177 -14.17 34.19 1.58
C ARG A 177 -15.29 33.79 2.53
N GLN A 178 -15.62 32.49 2.60
CA GLN A 178 -16.64 32.00 3.53
C GLN A 178 -16.19 32.16 4.98
N ALA A 179 -14.93 31.80 5.29
CA ALA A 179 -14.38 31.95 6.64
C ALA A 179 -14.37 33.42 7.10
N GLU A 180 -14.03 34.35 6.21
CA GLU A 180 -14.11 35.79 6.45
C GLU A 180 -15.54 36.26 6.71
N ARG A 181 -16.51 35.81 5.90
CA ARG A 181 -17.93 36.13 6.11
C ARG A 181 -18.45 35.64 7.47
N VAL A 182 -18.09 34.42 7.86
CA VAL A 182 -18.51 33.86 9.16
C VAL A 182 -17.90 34.64 10.29
N ARG A 183 -16.60 34.95 10.21
CA ARG A 183 -15.91 35.79 11.20
C ARG A 183 -16.53 37.17 11.32
N ALA A 184 -16.82 37.83 10.20
CA ALA A 184 -17.46 39.14 10.20
C ALA A 184 -18.88 39.10 10.80
N ARG A 185 -19.62 38.00 10.59
CA ARG A 185 -20.94 37.82 11.20
C ARG A 185 -20.85 37.60 12.70
N LEU A 186 -19.90 36.80 13.18
CA LEU A 186 -19.62 36.62 14.61
C LEU A 186 -19.34 37.94 15.31
N VAL A 187 -18.45 38.77 14.75
CA VAL A 187 -18.15 40.10 15.32
C VAL A 187 -19.41 40.96 15.40
N LYS A 188 -20.27 40.94 14.36
CA LYS A 188 -21.54 41.68 14.39
C LYS A 188 -22.48 41.18 15.49
N LEU A 189 -22.58 39.87 15.70
CA LEU A 189 -23.39 39.28 16.79
C LEU A 189 -22.93 39.78 18.16
N GLN A 190 -21.62 39.80 18.39
CA GLN A 190 -21.05 40.23 19.67
C GLN A 190 -21.34 41.71 19.98
N THR A 191 -21.56 42.54 18.94
CA THR A 191 -21.82 43.98 19.09
C THR A 191 -23.29 44.37 19.11
N ARG A 192 -24.21 43.52 18.63
CA ARG A 192 -25.64 43.87 18.48
C ARG A 192 -26.52 42.70 18.92
N SER A 193 -27.44 42.96 19.85
CA SER A 193 -28.39 41.99 20.39
C SER A 193 -29.61 41.73 19.50
N ASP A 194 -29.91 42.64 18.56
CA ASP A 194 -31.07 42.49 17.67
C ASP A 194 -30.66 41.75 16.40
N VAL A 195 -30.70 40.41 16.46
CA VAL A 195 -30.34 39.55 15.34
C VAL A 195 -31.37 38.48 15.11
N GLU A 196 -31.86 38.43 13.87
CA GLU A 196 -32.85 37.46 13.43
C GLU A 196 -32.31 36.01 13.48
N PHE A 197 -32.86 35.22 14.41
CA PHE A 197 -32.50 33.82 14.63
C PHE A 197 -32.54 32.96 13.36
N HIS A 198 -33.57 33.14 12.52
CA HIS A 198 -33.72 32.37 11.28
C HIS A 198 -32.53 32.56 10.33
N GLY A 199 -32.11 33.81 10.11
CA GLY A 199 -30.98 34.13 9.25
C GLY A 199 -29.67 33.51 9.74
N LEU A 200 -29.45 33.47 11.07
CA LEU A 200 -28.26 32.83 11.64
C LEU A 200 -28.26 31.31 11.47
N ARG A 201 -29.41 30.67 11.62
CA ARG A 201 -29.55 29.22 11.41
C ARG A 201 -29.26 28.83 9.96
N VAL A 202 -29.80 29.58 9.01
CA VAL A 202 -29.52 29.38 7.57
C VAL A 202 -28.02 29.55 7.31
N PHE A 203 -27.43 30.61 7.84
CA PHE A 203 -26.02 30.90 7.67
C PHE A 203 -25.09 29.83 8.30
N HIS A 204 -25.42 29.31 9.48
CA HIS A 204 -24.70 28.18 10.09
C HIS A 204 -24.75 26.94 9.18
N ARG A 205 -25.92 26.61 8.62
CA ARG A 205 -26.07 25.48 7.69
C ARG A 205 -25.22 25.66 6.43
N GLU A 206 -25.25 26.83 5.83
CA GLU A 206 -24.43 27.14 4.65
C GLU A 206 -22.93 27.04 4.94
N SER A 207 -22.49 27.54 6.10
CA SER A 207 -21.10 27.44 6.54
C SER A 207 -20.65 25.99 6.70
N TYR A 208 -21.47 25.18 7.38
CA TYR A 208 -21.21 23.75 7.55
C TYR A 208 -21.15 23.00 6.22
N GLN A 209 -22.09 23.25 5.30
CA GLN A 209 -22.11 22.63 3.97
C GLN A 209 -20.90 23.04 3.13
N CYS A 210 -20.45 24.30 3.23
CA CYS A 210 -19.24 24.76 2.58
C CYS A 210 -18.01 24.00 3.09
N ALA A 211 -17.88 23.82 4.41
CA ALA A 211 -16.76 23.10 5.01
C ALA A 211 -16.74 21.62 4.60
N ASP A 212 -17.90 20.96 4.57
CA ASP A 212 -18.03 19.55 4.16
C ASP A 212 -17.66 19.35 2.68
N THR A 213 -18.20 20.21 1.80
CA THR A 213 -17.88 20.19 0.36
C THR A 213 -16.38 20.39 0.12
N ALA A 214 -15.77 21.35 0.83
CA ALA A 214 -14.34 21.62 0.74
C ALA A 214 -13.51 20.43 1.26
N HIS A 215 -13.91 19.82 2.38
CA HIS A 215 -13.22 18.65 2.93
C HIS A 215 -13.18 17.48 1.94
N ILE A 216 -14.32 17.17 1.29
CA ILE A 216 -14.41 16.13 0.26
C ILE A 216 -13.49 16.47 -0.93
N ALA A 217 -13.48 17.73 -1.38
CA ALA A 217 -12.61 18.19 -2.46
C ALA A 217 -11.11 18.00 -2.13
N TYR A 218 -10.69 18.36 -0.91
CA TYR A 218 -9.30 18.17 -0.48
C TYR A 218 -8.94 16.70 -0.29
N GLN A 219 -9.85 15.85 0.20
CA GLN A 219 -9.61 14.40 0.32
C GLN A 219 -9.43 13.75 -1.06
N SER A 220 -10.21 14.18 -2.05
CA SER A 220 -10.04 13.76 -3.45
C SER A 220 -8.67 14.20 -3.98
N ALA A 221 -8.27 15.46 -3.76
CA ALA A 221 -6.97 15.98 -4.16
C ALA A 221 -5.80 15.24 -3.47
N GLN A 222 -5.94 14.86 -2.20
CA GLN A 222 -4.95 14.02 -1.51
C GLN A 222 -4.79 12.64 -2.17
N THR A 223 -5.87 12.03 -2.62
CA THR A 223 -5.82 10.75 -3.35
C THR A 223 -5.08 10.91 -4.69
N SER A 224 -5.31 12.01 -5.40
CA SER A 224 -4.57 12.36 -6.62
C SER A 224 -3.08 12.58 -6.33
N LEU A 225 -2.72 13.29 -5.24
CA LEU A 225 -1.33 13.48 -4.81
C LEU A 225 -0.60 12.15 -4.57
N HIS A 226 -1.24 11.16 -3.95
CA HIS A 226 -0.66 9.84 -3.75
C HIS A 226 -0.35 9.15 -5.07
N THR A 227 -1.29 9.20 -6.01
CA THR A 227 -1.12 8.62 -7.36
C THR A 227 0.03 9.30 -8.11
N MET A 228 0.04 10.64 -8.12
CA MET A 228 1.09 11.47 -8.74
C MET A 228 2.47 11.22 -8.14
N SER A 229 2.58 11.11 -6.80
CA SER A 229 3.85 10.79 -6.13
C SER A 229 4.46 9.47 -6.60
N SER A 230 3.60 8.49 -6.92
CA SER A 230 4.04 7.19 -7.43
C SER A 230 4.50 7.31 -8.89
N LEU A 231 3.86 8.17 -9.69
CA LEU A 231 4.24 8.45 -11.07
C LEU A 231 5.55 9.24 -11.14
N VAL A 232 5.73 10.29 -10.32
CA VAL A 232 7.00 11.05 -10.23
C VAL A 232 8.16 10.12 -9.91
N ARG A 233 8.02 9.25 -8.90
CA ARG A 233 9.06 8.28 -8.53
C ARG A 233 9.41 7.33 -9.68
N ARG A 234 8.41 6.89 -10.44
CA ARG A 234 8.64 6.02 -11.62
C ARG A 234 9.27 6.79 -12.78
N ALA A 235 8.78 7.98 -13.08
CA ALA A 235 9.29 8.85 -14.14
C ALA A 235 10.76 9.22 -13.90
N ARG A 236 11.16 9.50 -12.66
CA ARG A 236 12.58 9.75 -12.30
C ARG A 236 13.49 8.54 -12.51
N ARG A 237 12.97 7.32 -12.35
CA ARG A 237 13.74 6.07 -12.57
C ARG A 237 13.72 5.61 -14.03
N ALA A 238 12.77 6.09 -14.84
CA ALA A 238 12.60 5.64 -16.21
C ALA A 238 13.84 5.89 -17.10
N PRO A 239 14.52 7.07 -17.08
CA PRO A 239 15.71 7.31 -17.89
C PRO A 239 16.85 6.31 -17.68
N LEU A 240 17.02 5.82 -16.44
CA LEU A 240 18.05 4.82 -16.08
C LEU A 240 17.73 3.42 -16.65
N GLN A 241 16.47 3.17 -16.99
CA GLN A 241 15.98 1.87 -17.47
C GLN A 241 15.71 1.85 -18.98
N LEU A 242 15.77 3.02 -19.62
CA LEU A 242 15.52 3.18 -21.04
C LEU A 242 16.83 3.13 -21.83
N VAL A 243 16.95 2.11 -22.69
CA VAL A 243 17.80 2.16 -23.89
C VAL A 243 17.10 3.07 -24.89
N ALA A 244 17.05 4.37 -24.60
CA ALA A 244 16.43 5.40 -25.42
C ALA A 244 17.45 6.48 -25.79
N SER A 245 17.14 7.25 -26.82
CA SER A 245 17.96 8.37 -27.27
C SER A 245 18.18 9.38 -26.14
N ARG A 246 19.31 10.13 -26.19
CA ARG A 246 19.58 11.22 -25.24
C ARG A 246 18.41 12.22 -25.18
N ARG A 247 17.79 12.50 -26.33
CA ARG A 247 16.60 13.36 -26.45
C ARG A 247 15.41 12.84 -25.65
N ALA A 248 15.03 11.57 -25.82
CA ALA A 248 13.92 10.98 -25.09
C ALA A 248 14.14 10.97 -23.56
N ARG A 249 15.40 10.78 -23.12
CA ARG A 249 15.74 10.90 -21.69
C ARG A 249 15.59 12.33 -21.18
N ALA A 250 16.05 13.32 -21.93
CA ALA A 250 15.90 14.73 -21.59
C ALA A 250 14.41 15.14 -21.51
N GLU A 251 13.59 14.72 -22.49
CA GLU A 251 12.15 14.98 -22.50
C GLU A 251 11.43 14.33 -21.30
N MET A 252 11.77 13.08 -20.97
CA MET A 252 11.25 12.40 -19.77
C MET A 252 11.67 13.14 -18.49
N HIS A 253 12.91 13.61 -18.41
CA HIS A 253 13.41 14.33 -17.24
C HIS A 253 12.71 15.68 -17.07
N ALA A 254 12.51 16.43 -18.15
CA ALA A 254 11.76 17.67 -18.16
C ALA A 254 10.30 17.45 -17.73
N ALA A 255 9.62 16.44 -18.30
CA ALA A 255 8.25 16.10 -17.93
C ALA A 255 8.13 15.66 -16.45
N ALA A 256 9.08 14.86 -15.95
CA ALA A 256 9.12 14.43 -14.56
C ALA A 256 9.37 15.61 -13.60
N THR A 257 10.19 16.58 -14.00
CA THR A 257 10.46 17.80 -13.23
C THR A 257 9.23 18.70 -13.18
N HIS A 258 8.53 18.87 -14.31
CA HIS A 258 7.27 19.60 -14.36
C HIS A 258 6.22 18.97 -13.46
N LEU A 259 5.99 17.66 -13.59
CA LEU A 259 5.04 16.93 -12.73
C LEU A 259 5.41 17.04 -11.24
N ALA A 260 6.70 16.96 -10.90
CA ALA A 260 7.15 17.09 -9.52
C ALA A 260 6.87 18.50 -8.95
N ARG A 261 7.03 19.55 -9.76
CA ARG A 261 6.68 20.92 -9.38
C ARG A 261 5.17 21.06 -9.15
N SER A 262 4.34 20.66 -10.13
CA SER A 262 2.88 20.72 -9.99
C SER A 262 2.38 19.91 -8.79
N GLN A 263 3.00 18.76 -8.50
CA GLN A 263 2.71 17.96 -7.30
C GLN A 263 3.07 18.70 -6.01
N GLY A 264 4.22 19.39 -5.97
CA GLY A 264 4.64 20.21 -4.83
C GLY A 264 3.66 21.34 -4.56
N GLU A 265 3.34 22.14 -5.58
CA GLU A 265 2.38 23.24 -5.47
C GLU A 265 0.98 22.75 -5.06
N LEU A 266 0.52 21.64 -5.64
CA LEU A 266 -0.77 21.05 -5.26
C LEU A 266 -0.79 20.63 -3.79
N ARG A 267 0.32 20.09 -3.28
CA ARG A 267 0.43 19.70 -1.86
C ARG A 267 0.29 20.91 -0.95
N GLU A 268 1.05 21.97 -1.22
CA GLU A 268 1.00 23.22 -0.45
C GLU A 268 -0.41 23.82 -0.45
N GLN A 269 -1.08 23.84 -1.61
CA GLN A 269 -2.44 24.36 -1.73
C GLN A 269 -3.48 23.50 -1.01
N VAL A 270 -3.33 22.17 -1.00
CA VAL A 270 -4.21 21.27 -0.24
C VAL A 270 -3.99 21.44 1.26
N ASP A 271 -2.74 21.54 1.71
CA ASP A 271 -2.41 21.72 3.13
C ASP A 271 -2.93 23.08 3.64
N GLN A 272 -2.78 24.15 2.84
CA GLN A 272 -3.39 25.46 3.08
C GLN A 272 -4.92 25.36 3.16
N GLY A 273 -5.55 24.67 2.19
CA GLY A 273 -6.99 24.44 2.13
C GLY A 273 -7.55 23.74 3.37
N LEU A 274 -6.87 22.68 3.82
CA LEU A 274 -7.25 21.95 5.03
C LEU A 274 -7.11 22.81 6.28
N SER A 275 -6.10 23.67 6.36
CA SER A 275 -5.97 24.64 7.45
C SER A 275 -7.14 25.62 7.46
N MET A 276 -7.55 26.14 6.29
CA MET A 276 -8.71 27.04 6.20
C MET A 276 -10.03 26.36 6.58
N VAL A 277 -10.22 25.09 6.20
CA VAL A 277 -11.41 24.31 6.63
C VAL A 277 -11.44 24.13 8.14
N ARG A 278 -10.29 23.91 8.79
CA ARG A 278 -10.23 23.85 10.27
C ARG A 278 -10.66 25.18 10.89
N THR A 279 -10.15 26.30 10.37
CA THR A 279 -10.56 27.64 10.83
C THR A 279 -12.05 27.89 10.59
N LEU A 280 -12.57 27.54 9.41
CA LEU A 280 -14.00 27.68 9.09
C LEU A 280 -14.87 26.83 10.03
N ASN A 281 -14.45 25.61 10.34
CA ASN A 281 -15.15 24.74 11.29
C ASN A 281 -15.13 25.31 12.71
N ALA A 282 -14.01 25.87 13.16
CA ALA A 282 -13.93 26.57 14.45
C ALA A 282 -14.91 27.75 14.49
N ASN A 283 -14.86 28.66 13.52
CA ASN A 283 -15.78 29.79 13.43
C ASN A 283 -17.25 29.35 13.33
N THR A 284 -17.54 28.24 12.66
CA THR A 284 -18.90 27.69 12.56
C THR A 284 -19.36 27.12 13.90
N SER A 285 -18.46 26.49 14.66
CA SER A 285 -18.74 26.03 16.02
C SER A 285 -19.00 27.21 16.96
N ASP A 286 -18.20 28.27 16.87
CA ASP A 286 -18.42 29.49 17.65
C ASP A 286 -19.78 30.09 17.31
N LEU A 287 -20.14 30.15 16.01
CA LEU A 287 -21.45 30.63 15.58
C LEU A 287 -22.60 29.80 16.16
N LYS A 288 -22.44 28.48 16.24
CA LYS A 288 -23.42 27.60 16.87
C LYS A 288 -23.63 27.96 18.35
N HIS A 289 -22.54 28.24 19.09
CA HIS A 289 -22.63 28.66 20.50
C HIS A 289 -23.22 30.06 20.64
N GLU A 290 -22.83 31.02 19.80
CA GLU A 290 -23.39 32.37 19.81
C GLU A 290 -24.91 32.39 19.53
N ILE A 291 -25.39 31.54 18.62
CA ILE A 291 -26.84 31.38 18.37
C ILE A 291 -27.56 30.87 19.63
N ARG A 292 -26.97 29.90 20.34
CA ARG A 292 -27.53 29.37 21.59
C ARG A 292 -27.65 30.45 22.66
N ASP A 293 -26.60 31.26 22.80
CA ASP A 293 -26.47 32.20 23.90
C ASP A 293 -27.21 33.52 23.63
N SER A 294 -27.27 33.97 22.37
CA SER A 294 -27.85 35.26 21.98
C SER A 294 -29.33 35.21 21.56
N CYS A 295 -29.85 34.07 21.08
CA CYS A 295 -31.23 33.98 20.55
C CYS A 295 -32.28 33.46 21.55
N GLY A 296 -31.99 33.52 22.85
CA GLY A 296 -32.92 33.14 23.92
C GLY A 296 -33.41 31.69 23.82
N ARG A 297 -34.71 31.46 24.04
CA ARG A 297 -35.29 30.10 24.08
C ARG A 297 -35.16 29.36 22.74
N GLN A 298 -35.43 30.04 21.62
CA GLN A 298 -35.35 29.44 20.28
C GLN A 298 -33.93 28.96 19.95
N GLY A 299 -32.92 29.74 20.34
CA GLY A 299 -31.51 29.38 20.19
C GLY A 299 -31.14 28.10 20.95
N ARG A 300 -31.57 27.99 22.21
CA ARG A 300 -31.33 26.80 23.05
C ARG A 300 -32.02 25.55 22.52
N GLU A 301 -33.31 25.64 22.20
CA GLU A 301 -34.08 24.52 21.63
C GLU A 301 -33.45 24.01 20.32
N TRP A 302 -32.99 24.91 19.45
CA TRP A 302 -32.30 24.54 18.23
C TRP A 302 -30.95 23.89 18.48
N PHE A 303 -30.17 24.40 19.43
CA PHE A 303 -28.86 23.85 19.78
C PHE A 303 -29.00 22.43 20.30
N GLU A 304 -29.93 22.19 21.22
CA GLU A 304 -30.22 20.86 21.78
C GLU A 304 -30.63 19.88 20.69
N ALA A 305 -31.59 20.25 19.84
CA ALA A 305 -32.02 19.42 18.72
C ALA A 305 -30.91 19.17 17.68
N LEU A 306 -29.94 20.09 17.54
CA LEU A 306 -28.79 19.90 16.66
C LEU A 306 -27.78 18.90 17.25
N GLU A 307 -27.44 19.03 18.52
CA GLU A 307 -26.53 18.10 19.21
C GLU A 307 -27.11 16.68 19.26
N GLU A 308 -28.41 16.55 19.51
CA GLU A 308 -29.10 15.25 19.49
C GLU A 308 -28.95 14.55 18.13
N ARG A 309 -29.22 15.27 17.02
CA ARG A 309 -29.03 14.71 15.67
C ARG A 309 -27.57 14.34 15.38
N ILE A 310 -26.61 15.11 15.91
CA ILE A 310 -25.18 14.82 15.72
C ILE A 310 -24.80 13.54 16.48
N GLU A 311 -25.29 13.35 17.70
CA GLU A 311 -24.97 12.14 18.48
C GLU A 311 -25.67 10.91 17.89
N GLN A 312 -26.93 11.00 17.47
CA GLN A 312 -27.61 9.93 16.73
C GLN A 312 -26.81 9.51 15.48
N ALA A 313 -26.36 10.49 14.67
CA ALA A 313 -25.55 10.20 13.48
C ALA A 313 -24.17 9.60 13.82
N ARG A 314 -23.60 9.90 15.00
CA ARG A 314 -22.36 9.27 15.47
C ARG A 314 -22.60 7.84 15.93
N GLU A 315 -23.69 7.58 16.65
CA GLU A 315 -24.08 6.24 17.09
C GLU A 315 -24.36 5.33 15.90
N GLU A 316 -25.11 5.80 14.90
CA GLU A 316 -25.35 5.06 13.65
C GLU A 316 -24.04 4.67 12.95
N ARG A 317 -23.06 5.58 12.90
CA ARG A 317 -21.72 5.28 12.35
C ARG A 317 -20.95 4.28 13.21
N ARG A 318 -21.05 4.34 14.54
CA ARG A 318 -20.42 3.38 15.46
C ARG A 318 -21.02 1.99 15.26
N VAL A 319 -22.35 1.88 15.17
CA VAL A 319 -23.07 0.62 14.92
C VAL A 319 -22.73 0.09 13.52
N GLY A 320 -22.80 0.93 12.49
CA GLY A 320 -22.45 0.57 11.12
C GLY A 320 -21.01 0.04 10.97
N ASN A 321 -20.05 0.64 11.68
CA ASN A 321 -18.67 0.15 11.70
C ASN A 321 -18.50 -1.20 12.42
N ARG A 322 -19.32 -1.49 13.45
CA ARG A 322 -19.30 -2.80 14.12
C ARG A 322 -19.88 -3.90 13.22
N VAL A 323 -20.99 -3.62 12.54
CA VAL A 323 -21.70 -4.60 11.70
C VAL A 323 -20.98 -4.80 10.35
N GLY A 324 -20.48 -3.72 9.74
CA GLY A 324 -19.78 -3.76 8.45
C GLY A 324 -18.31 -4.20 8.52
N GLY A 325 -17.73 -4.34 9.72
CA GLY A 325 -16.36 -4.81 9.92
C GLY A 325 -16.18 -6.33 9.90
N GLY A 326 -17.27 -7.10 9.81
CA GLY A 326 -17.29 -8.56 9.89
C GLY A 326 -17.44 -9.33 8.56
N GLN A 327 -17.41 -8.65 7.41
CA GLN A 327 -17.49 -9.27 6.07
C GLN A 327 -16.27 -8.98 5.19
#